data_AF-A0AAU9ISP1-F1
#
_entry.id   AF-A0AAU9ISP1-F1
#
_cell.length_a   1.000
_cell.length_b   1.000
_cell.length_c   1.000
_cell.angle_alpha   90.00
_cell.angle_beta   90.00
_cell.angle_gamma   90.00
#
_symmetry.space_group_name_H-M   'P 1'
#
loop_
_entity.id
_entity.type
_entity.pdbx_description
1 polymer ?
#
loop_
_entity_poly.entity_id
_entity_poly.type
_entity_poly.pdbx_seq_one_letter_code
_entity_poly.pdbx_strand_id
1 'polypeptide(L)'
;MNPNSFPSTEDLRRCTSFTSNIEKEFNEEEDLFLLIRGVSILIHYQITIDIEQNKQNLGDSTFDEGKYLKTKNFPQERIDQLKQVPNDIIVTKFLEALYNGIQCSPECLIISLVYIYQIIKTDRLFLRELTWRPIILCALFIAHKVFDDLPMTNAELSRIYPFFTSHELCELESKFMDLINFNLYVSPKKYAQFYIEIHSMFSESNTKPLGRLTKAQKRRLENKTKNFDRESCASILLS
;
A
#
# COMPACT_ATOMS: atom_id res chain seq x y z
N MET A 1 -31.98 -16.52 -5.85
CA MET A 1 -30.84 -16.25 -4.95
C MET A 1 -30.15 -15.01 -5.49
N ASN A 2 -30.11 -13.93 -4.72
CA ASN A 2 -29.69 -12.60 -5.17
C ASN A 2 -28.14 -12.54 -5.23
N PRO A 3 -27.51 -12.31 -6.40
CA PRO A 3 -26.04 -12.31 -6.54
C PRO A 3 -25.35 -11.06 -5.98
N ASN A 4 -26.09 -10.13 -5.37
CA ASN A 4 -25.59 -8.86 -4.81
C ASN A 4 -25.68 -8.77 -3.27
N SER A 5 -25.65 -9.89 -2.54
CA SER A 5 -25.46 -9.82 -1.10
C SER A 5 -23.97 -9.59 -0.81
N PHE A 6 -23.63 -8.37 -0.38
CA PHE A 6 -22.33 -8.07 0.22
C PHE A 6 -22.02 -9.11 1.30
N PRO A 7 -20.84 -9.76 1.28
CA PRO A 7 -20.42 -10.60 2.40
C PRO A 7 -20.30 -9.72 3.64
N SER A 8 -20.78 -10.25 4.76
CA SER A 8 -20.79 -9.53 6.04
C SER A 8 -19.35 -9.29 6.52
N THR A 9 -19.13 -8.26 7.34
CA THR A 9 -17.85 -8.03 8.04
C THR A 9 -17.40 -9.26 8.84
N GLU A 10 -18.34 -10.11 9.24
CA GLU A 10 -18.13 -11.40 9.88
C GLU A 10 -17.47 -12.45 8.96
N ASP A 11 -17.77 -12.42 7.66
CA ASP A 11 -17.18 -13.34 6.67
C ASP A 11 -15.71 -13.01 6.37
N LEU A 12 -15.34 -11.73 6.46
CA LEU A 12 -13.94 -11.28 6.41
C LEU A 12 -13.16 -11.68 7.68
N ARG A 13 -13.79 -11.62 8.86
CA ARG A 13 -13.17 -12.09 10.13
C ARG A 13 -12.98 -13.60 10.21
N ARG A 14 -13.86 -14.41 9.60
CA ARG A 14 -13.65 -15.87 9.52
C ARG A 14 -12.41 -16.27 8.73
N CYS A 15 -11.82 -15.34 8.00
CA CYS A 15 -10.59 -15.57 7.24
C CYS A 15 -9.35 -15.43 8.12
N THR A 16 -9.38 -14.57 9.14
CA THR A 16 -8.34 -14.48 10.16
C THR A 16 -8.42 -15.68 11.13
N SER A 17 -9.57 -16.35 11.26
CA SER A 17 -9.67 -17.63 11.96
C SER A 17 -9.17 -18.84 11.13
N PHE A 18 -8.88 -18.66 9.84
CA PHE A 18 -8.18 -19.69 9.06
C PHE A 18 -6.66 -19.60 9.27
N THR A 19 -6.15 -18.38 9.53
CA THR A 19 -4.77 -18.14 9.97
C THR A 19 -4.55 -18.49 11.45
N SER A 20 -5.60 -18.58 12.27
CA SER A 20 -5.49 -19.05 13.67
C SER A 20 -5.13 -20.53 13.81
N ASN A 21 -5.01 -21.31 12.71
CA ASN A 21 -4.45 -22.65 12.74
C ASN A 21 -2.92 -22.68 12.57
N ILE A 22 -2.27 -21.52 12.44
CA ILE A 22 -0.82 -21.35 12.43
C ILE A 22 -0.41 -20.76 13.80
N GLU A 23 -0.80 -21.40 14.89
CA GLU A 23 -0.33 -21.07 16.25
C GLU A 23 1.11 -21.57 16.47
N LYS A 24 2.07 -20.87 15.87
CA LYS A 24 3.46 -20.87 16.34
C LYS A 24 3.91 -19.43 16.53
N GLU A 25 3.93 -19.01 17.79
CA GLU A 25 4.56 -17.78 18.30
C GLU A 25 4.25 -16.52 17.47
N PHE A 26 2.98 -16.12 17.45
CA PHE A 26 2.57 -14.84 16.88
C PHE A 26 3.01 -13.71 17.81
N ASN A 27 4.14 -13.07 17.51
CA ASN A 27 4.50 -11.79 18.12
C ASN A 27 3.83 -10.68 17.28
N GLU A 28 2.69 -10.16 17.76
CA GLU A 28 1.89 -9.15 17.06
C GLU A 28 2.71 -7.91 16.65
N GLU A 29 3.71 -7.53 17.45
CA GLU A 29 4.56 -6.37 17.18
C GLU A 29 5.57 -6.65 16.05
N GLU A 30 6.15 -7.86 16.02
CA GLU A 30 7.05 -8.28 14.94
C GLU A 30 6.29 -8.46 13.62
N ASP A 31 5.08 -9.03 13.67
CA ASP A 31 4.20 -9.20 12.51
C ASP A 31 3.86 -7.83 11.89
N LEU A 32 3.46 -6.87 12.72
CA LEU A 32 3.17 -5.51 12.28
C LEU A 32 4.36 -4.84 11.59
N PHE A 33 5.55 -4.93 12.19
CA PHE A 33 6.77 -4.37 11.59
C PHE A 33 7.08 -5.01 10.22
N LEU A 34 6.92 -6.32 10.10
CA LEU A 34 7.09 -7.07 8.85
C LEU A 34 6.07 -6.62 7.79
N LEU A 35 4.81 -6.44 8.18
CA LEU A 35 3.74 -5.99 7.29
C LEU A 35 4.02 -4.58 6.76
N ILE A 36 4.29 -3.62 7.65
CA ILE A 36 4.59 -2.24 7.26
C ILE A 36 5.78 -2.21 6.29
N ARG A 37 6.86 -2.93 6.63
CA ARG A 37 8.07 -2.97 5.80
C ARG A 37 7.81 -3.67 4.45
N GLY A 38 7.11 -4.79 4.44
CA GLY A 38 6.79 -5.54 3.22
C GLY A 38 5.91 -4.75 2.26
N VAL A 39 4.83 -4.14 2.78
CA VAL A 39 3.95 -3.26 1.99
C VAL A 39 4.74 -2.08 1.43
N SER A 40 5.63 -1.48 2.23
CA SER A 40 6.45 -0.34 1.79
C SER A 40 7.44 -0.71 0.68
N ILE A 41 8.07 -1.89 0.76
CA ILE A 41 8.96 -2.40 -0.29
C ILE A 41 8.18 -2.61 -1.60
N LEU A 42 6.99 -3.22 -1.53
CA LEU A 42 6.16 -3.46 -2.70
C LEU A 42 5.69 -2.15 -3.35
N ILE A 43 5.29 -1.18 -2.56
CA ILE A 43 4.90 0.15 -3.07
C ILE A 43 6.10 0.87 -3.69
N HIS A 44 7.26 0.87 -3.03
CA HIS A 44 8.49 1.46 -3.57
C HIS A 44 8.92 0.80 -4.89
N TYR A 45 8.80 -0.52 -4.98
CA TYR A 45 9.06 -1.25 -6.22
C TYR A 45 8.14 -0.80 -7.35
N GLN A 46 6.84 -0.64 -7.07
CA GLN A 46 5.91 -0.11 -8.06
C GLN A 46 6.23 1.34 -8.48
N ILE A 47 6.58 2.22 -7.53
CA ILE A 47 7.02 3.60 -7.84
C ILE A 47 8.19 3.57 -8.83
N THR A 48 9.17 2.69 -8.58
CA THR A 48 10.35 2.54 -9.44
C THR A 48 9.94 2.12 -10.86
N ILE A 49 9.04 1.13 -10.98
CA ILE A 49 8.52 0.66 -12.28
C ILE A 49 7.80 1.78 -13.03
N ASP A 50 6.89 2.50 -12.37
CA ASP A 50 6.07 3.53 -13.01
C ASP A 50 6.95 4.69 -13.54
N ILE A 51 8.01 5.03 -12.80
CA ILE A 51 9.02 6.02 -13.20
C ILE A 51 9.87 5.52 -14.38
N GLU A 52 10.39 4.29 -14.31
CA GLU A 52 11.21 3.69 -15.38
C GLU A 52 10.44 3.57 -16.71
N GLN A 53 9.13 3.31 -16.64
CA GLN A 53 8.24 3.23 -17.80
C GLN A 53 7.75 4.60 -18.28
N ASN A 54 8.16 5.69 -17.61
CA ASN A 54 7.73 7.07 -17.89
C ASN A 54 6.20 7.20 -18.02
N LYS A 55 5.46 6.46 -17.19
CA LYS A 55 4.00 6.50 -17.21
C LYS A 55 3.52 7.88 -16.76
N GLN A 56 2.45 8.39 -17.38
CA GLN A 56 1.90 9.71 -17.09
C GLN A 56 0.44 9.55 -16.66
N ASN A 57 0.06 10.23 -15.58
CA ASN A 57 -1.32 10.20 -15.09
C ASN A 57 -2.26 10.82 -16.13
N LEU A 58 -3.35 10.13 -16.44
CA LEU A 58 -4.30 10.55 -17.45
C LEU A 58 -5.30 11.53 -16.85
N GLY A 59 -5.09 12.83 -17.09
CA GLY A 59 -6.12 13.87 -16.96
C GLY A 59 -6.62 14.17 -15.54
N ASP A 60 -6.04 13.57 -14.51
CA ASP A 60 -6.46 13.73 -13.12
C ASP A 60 -5.31 14.19 -12.24
N SER A 61 -5.40 15.45 -11.77
CA SER A 61 -4.45 16.07 -10.86
C SER A 61 -4.90 16.04 -9.40
N THR A 62 -5.99 15.33 -9.07
CA THR A 62 -6.51 15.25 -7.70
C THR A 62 -5.46 14.67 -6.74
N PHE A 63 -4.73 13.64 -7.19
CA PHE A 63 -3.65 13.04 -6.39
C PHE A 63 -2.30 13.75 -6.53
N ASP A 64 -2.19 14.84 -7.32
CA ASP A 64 -0.94 15.59 -7.47
C ASP A 64 -0.72 16.55 -6.29
N GLU A 65 0.19 16.17 -5.39
CA GLU A 65 0.62 16.99 -4.25
C GLU A 65 1.09 18.38 -4.66
N GLY A 66 1.61 18.55 -5.87
CA GLY A 66 2.03 19.84 -6.42
C GLY A 66 0.92 20.90 -6.41
N LYS A 67 -0.35 20.49 -6.53
CA LYS A 67 -1.52 21.37 -6.38
C LYS A 67 -1.59 21.95 -4.97
N TYR A 68 -1.43 21.10 -3.95
CA TYR A 68 -1.59 21.45 -2.54
C TYR A 68 -0.38 22.21 -1.99
N LEU A 69 0.81 21.89 -2.49
CA LEU A 69 2.05 22.56 -2.11
C LEU A 69 2.05 24.06 -2.46
N LYS A 70 1.50 24.41 -3.63
CA LYS A 70 1.38 25.82 -4.06
C LYS A 70 0.44 26.62 -3.17
N THR A 71 -0.68 26.01 -2.77
CA THR A 71 -1.70 26.68 -1.95
C THR A 71 -1.23 26.97 -0.53
N LYS A 72 -0.29 26.17 0.01
CA LYS A 72 0.13 26.21 1.42
C LYS A 72 1.43 26.98 1.70
N ASN A 73 2.05 27.62 0.70
CA ASN A 73 3.27 28.43 0.85
C ASN A 73 4.41 27.72 1.62
N PHE A 74 4.62 26.41 1.37
CA PHE A 74 5.72 25.69 1.99
C PHE A 74 7.07 26.27 1.56
N PRO A 75 8.11 26.21 2.43
CA PRO A 75 9.47 26.58 2.04
C PRO A 75 9.93 25.79 0.81
N GLN A 76 10.64 26.44 -0.10
CA GLN A 76 11.08 25.82 -1.36
C GLN A 76 11.89 24.54 -1.12
N GLU A 77 12.75 24.53 -0.10
CA GLU A 77 13.52 23.35 0.29
C GLU A 77 12.63 22.13 0.60
N ARG A 78 11.51 22.35 1.30
CA ARG A 78 10.55 21.27 1.61
C ARG A 78 9.84 20.78 0.35
N ILE A 79 9.51 21.70 -0.56
CA ILE A 79 8.92 21.35 -1.87
C ILE A 79 9.91 20.49 -2.68
N ASP A 80 11.18 20.86 -2.69
CA ASP A 80 12.22 20.14 -3.41
C ASP A 80 12.47 18.75 -2.81
N GLN A 81 12.44 18.61 -1.48
CA GLN A 81 12.49 17.31 -0.81
C GLN A 81 11.29 16.43 -1.16
N LEU A 82 10.08 16.98 -1.20
CA LEU A 82 8.87 16.20 -1.53
C LEU A 82 8.84 15.73 -2.99
N LYS A 83 9.48 16.45 -3.90
CA LYS A 83 9.61 16.07 -5.31
C LYS A 83 10.64 14.98 -5.59
N GLN A 84 11.43 14.56 -4.60
CA GLN A 84 12.38 13.49 -4.80
C GLN A 84 11.68 12.13 -4.86
N VAL A 85 12.19 11.25 -5.71
CA VAL A 85 11.79 9.84 -5.74
C VAL A 85 12.08 9.24 -4.35
N PRO A 86 11.08 8.70 -3.65
CA PRO A 86 11.29 8.13 -2.32
C PRO A 86 12.10 6.85 -2.44
N ASN A 87 12.95 6.56 -1.44
CA ASN A 87 13.47 5.22 -1.23
C ASN A 87 12.52 4.42 -0.32
N ASP A 88 12.79 3.12 -0.17
CA ASP A 88 12.02 2.20 0.68
C ASP A 88 11.89 2.69 2.13
N ILE A 89 12.94 3.31 2.68
CA ILE A 89 12.93 3.85 4.05
C ILE A 89 11.95 5.02 4.17
N ILE A 90 11.88 5.90 3.17
CA ILE A 90 10.95 7.04 3.16
C ILE A 90 9.50 6.54 3.06
N VAL A 91 9.23 5.56 2.20
CA VAL A 91 7.89 4.95 2.10
C VAL A 91 7.52 4.27 3.43
N THR A 92 8.44 3.53 4.04
CA THR A 92 8.24 2.88 5.34
C THR A 92 7.90 3.89 6.42
N LYS A 93 8.70 4.93 6.59
CA LYS A 93 8.44 5.99 7.59
C LYS A 93 7.11 6.70 7.37
N PHE A 94 6.73 6.91 6.10
CA PHE A 94 5.44 7.50 5.79
C PHE A 94 4.29 6.57 6.18
N LEU A 95 4.37 5.29 5.83
CA LEU A 95 3.34 4.30 6.17
C LEU A 95 3.25 4.08 7.69
N GLU A 96 4.38 4.04 8.41
CA GLU A 96 4.43 4.02 9.88
C GLU A 96 3.72 5.22 10.49
N ALA A 97 4.03 6.44 10.01
CA ALA A 97 3.41 7.66 10.51
C ALA A 97 1.90 7.68 10.27
N LEU A 98 1.44 7.20 9.11
CA LEU A 98 0.01 7.08 8.81
C LEU A 98 -0.66 6.04 9.69
N TYR A 99 -0.08 4.84 9.82
CA TYR A 99 -0.61 3.77 10.66
C TYR A 99 -0.73 4.22 12.13
N ASN A 100 0.30 4.86 12.66
CA ASN A 100 0.30 5.37 14.04
C ASN A 100 -0.71 6.51 14.26
N GLY A 101 -0.97 7.31 13.22
CA GLY A 101 -1.96 8.37 13.26
C GLY A 101 -3.39 7.83 13.20
N ILE A 102 -3.67 6.93 12.26
CA ILE A 102 -5.01 6.38 12.02
C ILE A 102 -5.37 5.32 13.08
N GLN A 103 -4.39 4.58 13.58
CA GLN A 103 -4.56 3.47 14.51
C GLN A 103 -5.52 2.39 13.98
N CYS A 104 -5.45 2.11 12.67
CA CYS A 104 -6.25 1.06 12.03
C CYS A 104 -5.72 -0.35 12.36
N SER A 105 -6.54 -1.38 12.12
CA SER A 105 -6.10 -2.77 12.28
C SER A 105 -4.97 -3.13 11.29
N PRO A 106 -4.02 -4.03 11.64
CA PRO A 106 -2.91 -4.43 10.76
C PRO A 106 -3.36 -4.94 9.38
N GLU A 107 -4.52 -5.59 9.30
CA GLU A 107 -5.11 -6.08 8.05
C GLU A 107 -5.36 -4.96 7.04
N CYS A 108 -5.61 -3.73 7.51
CA CYS A 108 -5.77 -2.56 6.65
C CYS A 108 -4.52 -2.28 5.82
N LEU A 109 -3.32 -2.65 6.29
CA LEU A 109 -2.08 -2.50 5.52
C LEU A 109 -2.13 -3.36 4.24
N ILE A 110 -2.54 -4.62 4.35
CA ILE A 110 -2.66 -5.52 3.19
C ILE A 110 -3.82 -5.09 2.29
N ILE A 111 -4.98 -4.76 2.88
CA ILE A 111 -6.16 -4.32 2.12
C ILE A 111 -5.82 -3.04 1.32
N SER A 112 -5.10 -2.09 1.93
CA SER A 112 -4.66 -0.88 1.25
C SER A 112 -3.75 -1.18 0.06
N LEU A 113 -2.82 -2.12 0.20
CA LEU A 113 -1.96 -2.57 -0.89
C LEU A 113 -2.79 -3.20 -2.01
N VAL A 114 -3.81 -3.99 -1.68
CA VAL A 114 -4.75 -4.56 -2.67
C VAL A 114 -5.50 -3.44 -3.41
N TYR A 115 -5.92 -2.38 -2.73
CA TYR A 115 -6.61 -1.24 -3.36
C TYR A 115 -5.68 -0.45 -4.29
N ILE A 116 -4.46 -0.14 -3.86
CA ILE A 116 -3.43 0.47 -4.70
C ILE A 116 -3.22 -0.40 -5.95
N TYR A 117 -3.20 -1.71 -5.76
CA TYR A 117 -3.03 -2.65 -6.85
C TYR A 117 -4.18 -2.61 -7.87
N GLN A 118 -5.42 -2.44 -7.42
CA GLN A 118 -6.56 -2.25 -8.31
C GLN A 118 -6.43 -0.97 -9.15
N ILE A 119 -5.92 0.12 -8.57
CA ILE A 119 -5.69 1.37 -9.30
C ILE A 119 -4.65 1.18 -10.41
N ILE A 120 -3.53 0.53 -10.10
CA ILE A 120 -2.46 0.28 -11.09
C ILE A 120 -2.99 -0.51 -12.29
N LYS A 121 -3.91 -1.46 -12.08
CA LYS A 121 -4.57 -2.22 -13.18
C LYS A 121 -5.38 -1.33 -14.13
N THR A 122 -5.85 -0.16 -13.68
CA THR A 122 -6.65 0.73 -14.53
C THR A 122 -5.81 1.48 -15.56
N ASP A 123 -4.48 1.55 -15.35
CA ASP A 123 -3.54 2.34 -16.16
C ASP A 123 -3.94 3.83 -16.28
N ARG A 124 -4.67 4.35 -15.28
CA ARG A 124 -5.12 5.76 -15.22
C ARG A 124 -4.31 6.61 -14.24
N LEU A 125 -3.87 6.01 -13.14
CA LEU A 125 -3.14 6.66 -12.07
C LEU A 125 -1.95 5.81 -11.66
N PHE A 126 -0.78 6.45 -11.63
CA PHE A 126 0.52 5.85 -11.38
C PHE A 126 1.16 6.45 -10.13
N LEU A 127 1.99 5.65 -9.46
CA LEU A 127 2.69 6.08 -8.26
C LEU A 127 3.99 6.78 -8.68
N ARG A 128 4.01 8.10 -8.51
CA ARG A 128 5.15 8.98 -8.84
C ARG A 128 5.46 9.92 -7.70
N GLU A 129 6.50 10.73 -7.84
CA GLU A 129 7.10 11.57 -6.78
C GLU A 129 6.08 12.43 -6.02
N LEU A 130 5.05 12.91 -6.71
CA LEU A 130 3.99 13.77 -6.15
C LEU A 130 2.62 13.09 -6.03
N THR A 131 2.50 11.80 -6.36
CA THR A 131 1.21 11.08 -6.30
C THR A 131 1.21 9.90 -5.35
N TRP A 132 2.38 9.37 -4.99
CA TRP A 132 2.45 8.18 -4.15
C TRP A 132 1.88 8.41 -2.74
N ARG A 133 2.15 9.55 -2.10
CA ARG A 133 1.67 9.84 -0.72
C ARG A 133 0.15 9.93 -0.64
N PRO A 134 -0.55 10.72 -1.48
CA PRO A 134 -2.00 10.82 -1.40
C PRO A 134 -2.70 9.50 -1.77
N ILE A 135 -2.13 8.73 -2.69
CA ILE A 135 -2.65 7.40 -3.06
C ILE A 135 -2.57 6.44 -1.87
N ILE A 136 -1.42 6.33 -1.20
CA ILE A 136 -1.25 5.47 -0.02
C ILE A 136 -2.18 5.92 1.10
N LEU A 137 -2.24 7.23 1.37
CA LEU A 137 -3.14 7.80 2.39
C LEU A 137 -4.59 7.38 2.15
N CYS A 138 -5.09 7.56 0.93
CA CYS A 138 -6.48 7.22 0.60
C CYS A 138 -6.73 5.72 0.65
N ALA A 139 -5.80 4.91 0.13
CA ALA A 139 -5.93 3.47 0.15
C ALA A 139 -6.04 2.93 1.59
N LEU A 140 -5.17 3.41 2.49
CA LEU A 140 -5.19 3.00 3.89
C LEU A 140 -6.42 3.51 4.61
N PHE A 141 -6.82 4.75 4.35
CA PHE A 141 -7.97 5.34 5.02
C PHE A 141 -9.30 4.70 4.58
N ILE A 142 -9.45 4.37 3.30
CA ILE A 142 -10.61 3.62 2.81
C ILE A 142 -10.60 2.19 3.38
N ALA A 143 -9.44 1.54 3.49
CA ALA A 143 -9.33 0.24 4.14
C ALA A 143 -9.81 0.30 5.59
N HIS A 144 -9.33 1.29 6.35
CA HIS A 144 -9.77 1.56 7.73
C HIS A 144 -11.29 1.78 7.81
N LYS A 145 -11.86 2.60 6.91
CA LYS A 145 -13.30 2.87 6.87
C LYS A 145 -14.19 1.66 6.62
N VAL A 146 -13.69 0.69 5.87
CA VAL A 146 -14.46 -0.48 5.45
C VAL A 146 -14.27 -1.65 6.40
N PHE A 147 -13.06 -1.80 6.96
CA PHE A 147 -12.67 -2.97 7.72
C PHE A 147 -12.83 -2.80 9.23
N ASP A 148 -12.56 -1.59 9.76
CA ASP A 148 -12.58 -1.36 11.20
C ASP A 148 -13.98 -0.97 11.70
N ASP A 149 -14.30 -1.37 12.94
CA ASP A 149 -15.62 -1.16 13.56
C ASP A 149 -15.91 0.31 13.89
N LEU A 150 -14.87 1.08 14.19
CA LEU A 150 -14.95 2.48 14.61
C LEU A 150 -14.08 3.34 13.69
N PRO A 151 -14.52 3.58 12.45
CA PRO A 151 -13.72 4.28 11.48
C PRO A 151 -13.70 5.78 11.75
N MET A 152 -12.53 6.38 11.55
CA MET A 152 -12.33 7.81 11.57
C MET A 152 -13.07 8.54 10.44
N THR A 153 -13.50 9.76 10.73
CA THR A 153 -14.07 10.70 9.76
C THR A 153 -12.98 11.52 9.04
N ASN A 154 -13.32 12.11 7.90
CA ASN A 154 -12.39 12.98 7.13
C ASN A 154 -11.96 14.21 7.96
N ALA A 155 -12.86 14.70 8.82
CA ALA A 155 -12.56 15.79 9.72
C ALA A 155 -11.49 15.39 10.75
N GLU A 156 -11.56 14.18 11.30
CA GLU A 156 -10.55 13.66 12.23
C GLU A 156 -9.22 13.41 11.52
N LEU A 157 -9.24 12.78 10.34
CA LEU A 157 -8.01 12.56 9.56
C LEU A 157 -7.31 13.89 9.22
N SER A 158 -8.07 14.94 8.87
CA SER A 158 -7.49 16.26 8.57
C SER A 158 -6.78 16.91 9.78
N ARG A 159 -7.12 16.52 11.02
CA ARG A 159 -6.40 16.97 12.22
C ARG A 159 -5.09 16.20 12.42
N ILE A 160 -5.08 14.92 12.08
CA ILE A 160 -3.90 14.04 12.21
C ILE A 160 -2.89 14.32 11.09
N TYR A 161 -3.38 14.52 9.87
CA TYR A 161 -2.57 14.82 8.69
C TYR A 161 -2.98 16.18 8.09
N PRO A 162 -2.57 17.31 8.70
CA PRO A 162 -3.00 18.66 8.31
C PRO A 162 -2.41 19.15 6.97
N PHE A 163 -1.83 18.23 6.19
CA PHE A 163 -1.48 18.47 4.80
C PHE A 163 -2.72 18.55 3.90
N PHE A 164 -3.84 17.91 4.27
CA PHE A 164 -5.12 18.03 3.57
C PHE A 164 -6.22 18.57 4.50
N THR A 165 -7.10 19.40 3.96
CA THR A 165 -8.35 19.79 4.63
C THR A 165 -9.36 18.64 4.55
N SER A 166 -10.38 18.65 5.42
CA SER A 166 -11.47 17.67 5.37
C SER A 166 -12.17 17.60 4.00
N HIS A 167 -12.32 18.76 3.32
CA HIS A 167 -12.89 18.81 1.97
C HIS A 167 -11.98 18.15 0.93
N GLU A 168 -10.67 18.46 0.96
CA GLU A 168 -9.70 17.85 0.04
C GLU A 168 -9.60 16.33 0.25
N LEU A 169 -9.69 15.85 1.50
CA LEU A 169 -9.76 14.42 1.80
C LEU A 169 -11.03 13.79 1.22
N CYS A 170 -12.18 14.47 1.30
CA CYS A 170 -13.43 14.00 0.69
C CYS A 170 -13.31 13.87 -0.84
N GLU A 171 -12.70 14.86 -1.50
CA GLU A 171 -12.44 14.79 -2.95
C GLU A 171 -11.52 13.63 -3.31
N LEU A 172 -10.42 13.47 -2.57
CA LEU A 172 -9.45 12.40 -2.76
C LEU A 172 -10.11 11.02 -2.60
N GLU A 173 -10.93 10.83 -1.56
CA GLU A 173 -11.67 9.59 -1.32
C GLU A 173 -12.66 9.28 -2.45
N SER A 174 -13.48 10.25 -2.82
CA SER A 174 -14.46 10.09 -3.92
C SER A 174 -13.74 9.66 -5.19
N LYS A 175 -12.61 10.32 -5.50
CA LYS A 175 -11.83 10.02 -6.70
C LYS A 175 -11.19 8.63 -6.64
N PHE A 176 -10.68 8.23 -5.47
CA PHE A 176 -10.11 6.91 -5.27
C PHE A 176 -11.16 5.82 -5.49
N MET A 177 -12.35 6.01 -4.91
CA MET A 177 -13.50 5.11 -5.06
C MET A 177 -13.91 4.94 -6.53
N ASP A 178 -13.94 6.04 -7.29
CA ASP A 178 -14.20 6.00 -8.73
C ASP A 178 -13.14 5.19 -9.49
N LEU A 179 -11.85 5.36 -9.13
CA LEU A 179 -10.75 4.64 -9.79
C LEU A 179 -10.82 3.13 -9.56
N ILE A 180 -11.20 2.68 -8.37
CA ILE A 180 -11.38 1.25 -8.09
C ILE A 180 -12.77 0.73 -8.50
N ASN A 181 -13.59 1.54 -9.20
CA ASN A 181 -14.97 1.24 -9.56
C ASN A 181 -15.81 0.75 -8.37
N PHE A 182 -15.60 1.36 -7.20
CA PHE A 182 -16.25 0.98 -5.93
C PHE A 182 -16.03 -0.49 -5.52
N ASN A 183 -15.04 -1.18 -6.10
CA ASN A 183 -14.71 -2.56 -5.76
C ASN A 183 -13.85 -2.64 -4.49
N LEU A 184 -14.53 -2.59 -3.35
CA LEU A 184 -13.95 -2.70 -2.01
C LEU A 184 -13.79 -4.14 -1.54
N TYR A 185 -14.36 -5.11 -2.26
CA TYR A 185 -14.30 -6.50 -1.84
C TYR A 185 -12.90 -7.08 -2.06
N VAL A 186 -12.26 -7.50 -0.97
CA VAL A 186 -11.03 -8.30 -1.00
C VAL A 186 -11.38 -9.72 -0.64
N SER A 187 -11.17 -10.65 -1.58
CA SER A 187 -11.44 -12.06 -1.30
C SER A 187 -10.44 -12.61 -0.28
N PRO A 188 -10.84 -13.58 0.56
CA PRO A 188 -9.96 -14.21 1.54
C PRO A 188 -8.69 -14.80 0.92
N LYS A 189 -8.87 -15.42 -0.26
CA LYS A 189 -7.78 -15.96 -1.06
C LYS A 189 -6.78 -14.88 -1.46
N LYS A 190 -7.28 -13.72 -1.92
CA LYS A 190 -6.42 -12.60 -2.33
C LYS A 190 -5.67 -12.03 -1.13
N TYR A 191 -6.35 -11.82 0.00
CA TYR A 191 -5.71 -11.37 1.24
C TYR A 191 -4.57 -12.34 1.65
N ALA A 192 -4.86 -13.63 1.73
CA ALA A 192 -3.90 -14.65 2.14
C ALA A 192 -2.67 -14.71 1.20
N GLN A 193 -2.88 -14.52 -0.11
CA GLN A 193 -1.78 -14.44 -1.08
C GLN A 193 -0.83 -13.28 -0.76
N PHE A 194 -1.35 -12.07 -0.53
CA PHE A 194 -0.52 -10.92 -0.18
C PHE A 194 0.17 -11.09 1.18
N TYR A 195 -0.54 -11.63 2.18
CA TYR A 195 0.04 -11.92 3.50
C TYR A 195 1.24 -12.89 3.38
N ILE A 196 1.04 -14.06 2.77
CA ILE A 196 2.09 -15.08 2.62
C ILE A 196 3.28 -14.52 1.82
N GLU A 197 3.02 -13.78 0.75
CA GLU A 197 4.07 -13.17 -0.06
C GLU A 197 4.95 -12.23 0.78
N ILE A 198 4.34 -11.31 1.55
CA ILE A 198 5.06 -10.41 2.44
C ILE A 198 5.92 -11.18 3.45
N HIS A 199 5.34 -12.18 4.12
CA HIS A 199 6.07 -13.00 5.09
C HIS A 199 7.24 -13.78 4.45
N SER A 200 7.05 -14.26 3.23
CA SER A 200 8.08 -14.99 2.50
C SER A 200 9.33 -14.14 2.27
N MET A 201 9.18 -12.82 2.03
CA MET A 201 10.29 -11.88 1.82
C MET A 201 11.24 -11.78 3.02
N PHE A 202 10.76 -12.07 4.23
CA PHE A 202 11.52 -11.93 5.47
C PHE A 202 11.89 -13.28 6.12
N SER A 203 11.17 -14.34 5.77
CA SER A 203 11.40 -15.70 6.29
C SER A 203 12.73 -16.35 5.89
N GLU A 204 13.38 -15.88 4.80
CA GLU A 204 14.66 -16.41 4.33
C GLU A 204 15.86 -16.13 5.26
N SER A 205 15.66 -15.37 6.34
CA SER A 205 16.75 -14.90 7.20
C SER A 205 17.12 -15.82 8.38
N ASN A 206 16.36 -16.88 8.72
CA ASN A 206 16.58 -17.59 9.99
C ASN A 206 16.43 -19.13 10.05
N THR A 207 16.68 -19.90 8.98
CA THR A 207 17.10 -21.32 9.12
C THR A 207 18.04 -21.75 7.98
N LYS A 208 19.05 -22.60 8.28
CA LYS A 208 20.07 -23.16 7.35
C LYS A 208 19.49 -23.69 6.01
N PRO A 209 20.31 -23.88 4.94
CA PRO A 209 21.13 -22.92 4.22
C PRO A 209 20.72 -22.86 2.73
N LEU A 210 20.40 -21.69 2.20
CA LEU A 210 21.09 -21.28 0.98
C LEU A 210 22.24 -20.39 1.45
N GLY A 211 23.40 -21.04 1.51
CA GLY A 211 24.58 -20.52 2.19
C GLY A 211 24.89 -19.08 1.83
N ARG A 212 25.28 -18.34 2.88
CA ARG A 212 26.08 -17.11 2.87
C ARG A 212 25.97 -16.38 1.54
N LEU A 213 25.07 -15.39 1.45
CA LEU A 213 24.99 -14.44 0.33
C LEU A 213 26.39 -13.85 0.07
N THR A 214 27.13 -14.52 -0.79
CA THR A 214 28.45 -14.10 -1.26
C THR A 214 28.25 -12.89 -2.16
N LYS A 215 29.29 -12.10 -2.40
CA LYS A 215 29.22 -10.92 -3.29
C LYS A 215 28.65 -11.26 -4.69
N ALA A 216 28.67 -12.54 -5.09
CA ALA A 216 28.00 -13.07 -6.28
C ALA A 216 26.47 -13.27 -6.14
N GLN A 217 25.93 -13.57 -4.96
CA GLN A 217 24.48 -13.66 -4.72
C GLN A 217 23.83 -12.28 -4.52
N LYS A 218 24.56 -11.29 -3.99
CA LYS A 218 24.11 -9.88 -3.99
C LYS A 218 24.01 -9.34 -5.43
N ARG A 219 25.00 -9.66 -6.27
CA ARG A 219 24.94 -9.43 -7.73
C ARG A 219 23.88 -10.26 -8.44
N ARG A 220 23.51 -11.44 -7.95
CA ARG A 220 22.36 -12.21 -8.47
C ARG A 220 21.03 -11.68 -7.97
N LEU A 221 20.93 -11.05 -6.81
CA LEU A 221 19.73 -10.29 -6.45
C LEU A 221 19.64 -9.03 -7.32
N GLU A 222 20.73 -8.29 -7.53
CA GLU A 222 20.73 -7.11 -8.43
C GLU A 222 20.47 -7.49 -9.91
N ASN A 223 21.03 -8.61 -10.38
CA ASN A 223 20.78 -9.12 -11.74
C ASN A 223 19.46 -9.90 -11.84
N LYS A 224 18.96 -10.50 -10.75
CA LYS A 224 17.57 -10.96 -10.68
C LYS A 224 16.64 -9.77 -10.59
N THR A 225 16.93 -8.64 -9.96
CA THR A 225 16.08 -7.43 -10.02
C THR A 225 16.00 -6.88 -11.45
N LYS A 226 17.02 -7.12 -12.29
CA LYS A 226 17.01 -6.80 -13.72
C LYS A 226 16.37 -7.86 -14.63
N ASN A 227 16.35 -9.14 -14.22
CA ASN A 227 15.76 -10.27 -14.95
C ASN A 227 14.64 -10.98 -14.17
N PHE A 228 14.03 -10.34 -13.17
CA PHE A 228 12.78 -10.76 -12.52
C PHE A 228 11.71 -10.28 -13.49
N ASP A 229 11.77 -10.85 -14.70
CA ASP A 229 10.85 -10.58 -15.78
C ASP A 229 9.47 -10.82 -15.20
N ARG A 230 8.74 -9.71 -15.04
CA ARG A 230 7.48 -9.38 -15.71
C ARG A 230 6.37 -10.43 -15.74
N GLU A 231 6.55 -11.64 -15.23
CA GLU A 231 5.63 -12.76 -15.25
C GLU A 231 5.31 -13.27 -13.85
N SER A 232 6.24 -13.24 -12.87
CA SER A 232 5.89 -13.65 -11.49
C SER A 232 5.15 -12.57 -10.72
N CYS A 233 5.59 -11.30 -10.76
CA CYS A 233 4.73 -10.20 -10.34
C CYS A 233 3.49 -10.16 -11.24
N ALA A 234 3.61 -10.20 -12.56
CA ALA A 234 2.43 -10.18 -13.44
C ALA A 234 1.51 -11.41 -13.35
N SER A 235 1.87 -12.49 -12.67
CA SER A 235 0.96 -13.61 -12.39
C SER A 235 0.03 -13.32 -11.21
N ILE A 236 0.41 -12.42 -10.30
CA ILE A 236 -0.40 -11.96 -9.16
C ILE A 236 -1.08 -10.63 -9.49
N LEU A 237 -0.27 -9.65 -9.91
CA LEU A 237 -0.37 -8.99 -11.22
C LEU A 237 -1.71 -9.13 -12.01
N LEU A 238 -1.69 -9.83 -13.13
CA LEU A 238 -2.74 -9.95 -14.14
C LEU A 238 -3.76 -11.11 -13.94
N SER A 239 -3.73 -11.86 -12.83
CA SER A 239 -4.85 -12.74 -12.44
C SER A 239 -5.95 -12.00 -11.67
#